data_AF-A0A1F8NJ65-F1
#
_entry.id   AF-A0A1F8NJ65-F1
#
_cell.length_a   1.000
_cell.length_b   1.000
_cell.length_c   1.000
_cell.angle_alpha   90.00
_cell.angle_beta   90.00
_cell.angle_gamma   90.00
#
_symmetry.space_group_name_H-M   'P 1'
#
loop_
_entity.id
_entity.type
_entity.pdbx_description
1 polymer ?
#
loop_
_entity_poly.entity_id
_entity_poly.type
_entity_poly.pdbx_seq_one_letter_code
_entity_poly.pdbx_strand_id
1 'polypeptide(L)'
;MANRPVASVYSIVEKAYFRLQAGDVLTHCLEDGSTDPVHEMIQEMVLAGPQSSEALREILGEAMKRKAQVYDDLNQVTNQLSIILKGYGISLERQGGNQVLQSLGEERLVEMLDEQNIVENETRSGCLQVLKDSQELITTLNAKLQLLGNIEIYLQDWLLGLTYQYIRQGEEEADEHINKNGLL
;
A
#
# COMPACT_ATOMS: atom_id res chain seq x y z
N MET A 1 -18.94 32.76 -21.56
CA MET A 1 -19.10 31.29 -21.68
C MET A 1 -18.29 30.80 -22.87
N ALA A 2 -17.08 30.28 -22.66
CA ALA A 2 -16.30 29.43 -23.58
C ALA A 2 -14.87 29.25 -23.00
N ASN A 3 -14.67 28.29 -22.09
CA ASN A 3 -13.33 27.82 -21.65
C ASN A 3 -13.37 26.49 -20.86
N ARG A 4 -14.46 25.72 -20.98
CA ARG A 4 -14.68 24.50 -20.16
C ARG A 4 -13.98 23.22 -20.66
N PRO A 5 -13.73 22.98 -21.97
CA PRO A 5 -13.11 21.73 -22.41
C PRO A 5 -11.59 21.68 -22.17
N VAL A 6 -10.91 22.82 -22.33
CA VAL A 6 -9.45 22.90 -22.28
C VAL A 6 -8.96 22.80 -20.83
N ALA A 7 -9.62 23.50 -19.90
CA ALA A 7 -9.33 23.39 -18.46
C ALA A 7 -9.56 21.97 -17.92
N SER A 8 -10.59 21.26 -18.39
CA SER A 8 -10.81 19.87 -17.97
C SER A 8 -9.75 18.91 -18.51
N VAL A 9 -9.27 19.13 -19.74
CA VAL A 9 -8.17 18.32 -20.31
C VAL A 9 -6.87 18.55 -19.55
N TYR A 10 -6.52 19.79 -19.22
CA TYR A 10 -5.33 20.09 -18.41
C TYR A 10 -5.39 19.45 -17.02
N SER A 11 -6.54 19.51 -16.35
CA SER A 11 -6.73 18.83 -15.05
C SER A 11 -6.59 17.31 -15.15
N ILE A 12 -7.07 16.68 -16.23
CA ILE A 12 -6.90 15.24 -16.44
C ILE A 12 -5.42 14.88 -16.66
N VAL A 13 -4.71 15.65 -17.47
CA VAL A 13 -3.29 15.41 -17.77
C VAL A 13 -2.44 15.60 -16.51
N GLU A 14 -2.72 16.63 -15.73
CA GLU A 14 -2.03 16.92 -14.47
C GLU A 14 -2.22 15.79 -13.45
N LYS A 15 -3.45 15.29 -13.28
CA LYS A 15 -3.71 14.11 -12.44
C LYS A 15 -2.96 12.88 -12.92
N ALA A 16 -2.96 12.62 -14.23
CA ALA A 16 -2.23 11.50 -14.80
C ALA A 16 -0.72 11.62 -14.57
N TYR A 17 -0.18 12.83 -14.64
CA TYR A 17 1.22 13.12 -14.33
C TYR A 17 1.55 12.80 -12.87
N PHE A 18 0.73 13.28 -11.91
CA PHE A 18 0.94 12.97 -10.50
C PHE A 18 0.85 11.48 -10.20
N ARG A 19 -0.08 10.76 -10.83
CA ARG A 19 -0.19 9.30 -10.68
C ARG A 19 1.03 8.57 -11.21
N LEU A 20 1.56 9.00 -12.35
CA LEU A 20 2.76 8.39 -12.94
C LEU A 20 3.97 8.62 -12.01
N GLN A 21 4.19 9.86 -11.59
CA GLN A 21 5.27 10.21 -10.68
C GLN A 21 5.15 9.48 -9.34
N ALA A 22 3.93 9.39 -8.79
CA ALA A 22 3.66 8.60 -7.59
C ALA A 22 3.99 7.12 -7.80
N GLY A 23 3.60 6.55 -8.93
CA GLY A 23 3.88 5.17 -9.29
C GLY A 23 5.38 4.85 -9.34
N ASP A 24 6.17 5.75 -9.90
CA ASP A 24 7.63 5.61 -9.98
C ASP A 24 8.26 5.70 -8.59
N VAL A 25 7.89 6.72 -7.80
CA VAL A 25 8.40 6.93 -6.45
C VAL A 25 8.04 5.78 -5.51
N LEU A 26 6.79 5.29 -5.56
CA LEU A 26 6.36 4.13 -4.79
C LEU A 26 7.13 2.87 -5.17
N THR A 27 7.53 2.74 -6.44
CA THR A 27 8.35 1.61 -6.89
C THR A 27 9.74 1.66 -6.26
N HIS A 28 10.39 2.83 -6.25
CA HIS A 28 11.67 3.03 -5.56
C HIS A 28 11.57 2.72 -4.06
N CYS A 29 10.52 3.22 -3.38
CA CYS A 29 10.29 2.89 -1.97
C CYS A 29 10.24 1.37 -1.72
N LEU A 30 9.54 0.63 -2.59
CA LEU A 30 9.36 -0.81 -2.45
C LEU A 30 10.63 -1.61 -2.78
N GLU A 31 11.49 -1.09 -3.65
CA GLU A 31 12.78 -1.69 -4.01
C GLU A 31 13.83 -1.44 -2.91
N ASP A 32 13.88 -0.22 -2.38
CA ASP A 32 14.84 0.19 -1.36
C ASP A 32 14.39 -0.16 0.07
N GLY A 33 13.10 -0.46 0.27
CA GLY A 33 12.52 -0.69 1.59
C GLY A 33 12.46 0.56 2.46
N SER A 34 12.47 1.76 1.85
CA SER A 34 12.50 3.06 2.55
C SER A 34 11.30 3.94 2.16
N THR A 35 10.89 4.85 3.05
CA THR A 35 9.89 5.88 2.78
C THR A 35 10.50 7.19 2.27
N ASP A 36 11.84 7.30 2.23
CA ASP A 36 12.56 8.53 1.89
C ASP A 36 12.17 9.11 0.52
N PRO A 37 12.04 8.30 -0.57
CA PRO A 37 11.66 8.85 -1.87
C PRO A 37 10.29 9.56 -1.84
N VAL A 38 9.33 9.03 -1.08
CA VAL A 38 8.05 9.71 -0.87
C VAL A 38 8.23 10.96 -0.02
N HIS A 39 9.02 10.92 1.05
CA HIS A 39 9.24 12.10 1.88
C HIS A 39 9.80 13.28 1.06
N GLU A 40 10.80 13.03 0.21
CA GLU A 40 11.40 14.04 -0.66
C GLU A 40 10.38 14.65 -1.63
N MET A 41 9.59 13.80 -2.31
CA MET A 41 8.54 14.26 -3.22
C MET A 41 7.50 15.17 -2.53
N ILE A 42 7.16 14.85 -1.28
CA ILE A 42 6.09 15.54 -0.55
C ILE A 42 6.56 16.89 0.03
N GLN A 43 7.86 17.05 0.31
CA GLN A 43 8.39 18.31 0.85
C GLN A 43 8.07 19.50 -0.06
N GLU A 44 8.29 19.37 -1.37
CA GLU A 44 8.00 20.43 -2.33
C GLU A 44 6.50 20.76 -2.40
N MET A 45 5.64 19.74 -2.30
CA MET A 45 4.19 19.90 -2.30
C MET A 45 3.69 20.61 -1.03
N VAL A 46 4.26 20.26 0.12
CA VAL A 46 3.93 20.90 1.39
C VAL A 46 4.36 22.37 1.39
N LEU A 47 5.54 22.68 0.84
CA LEU A 47 6.01 24.06 0.69
C LEU A 47 5.13 24.89 -0.24
N ALA A 48 4.55 24.26 -1.27
CA ALA A 48 3.55 24.92 -2.09
C ALA A 48 2.28 25.26 -1.29
N GLY A 49 1.93 24.49 -0.27
CA GLY A 49 0.76 24.77 0.57
C GLY A 49 -0.54 24.21 -0.03
N PRO A 50 -1.72 24.76 0.34
CA PRO A 50 -3.02 24.15 0.06
C PRO A 50 -3.32 23.80 -1.40
N GLN A 51 -2.73 24.50 -2.38
CA GLN A 51 -2.95 24.19 -3.80
C GLN A 51 -2.40 22.82 -4.22
N SER A 52 -1.48 22.21 -3.46
CA SER A 52 -0.95 20.87 -3.76
C SER A 52 -1.84 19.73 -3.25
N SER A 53 -2.95 20.05 -2.57
CA SER A 53 -3.84 19.06 -1.96
C SER A 53 -4.43 18.07 -2.97
N GLU A 54 -4.68 18.50 -4.21
CA GLU A 54 -5.15 17.61 -5.28
C GLU A 54 -4.06 16.62 -5.71
N ALA A 55 -2.82 17.08 -5.87
CA ALA A 55 -1.67 16.22 -6.19
C ALA A 55 -1.45 15.15 -5.10
N LEU A 56 -1.50 15.56 -3.83
CA LEU A 56 -1.35 14.67 -2.68
C LEU A 56 -2.45 13.61 -2.60
N ARG A 57 -3.69 13.95 -2.99
CA ARG A 57 -4.78 12.97 -3.08
C ARG A 57 -4.55 11.95 -4.17
N GLU A 58 -4.01 12.35 -5.32
CA GLU A 58 -3.67 11.42 -6.40
C GLU A 58 -2.54 10.46 -5.97
N ILE A 59 -1.52 10.98 -5.27
CA ILE A 59 -0.43 10.14 -4.71
C ILE A 59 -0.98 9.15 -3.67
N LEU A 60 -1.83 9.61 -2.74
CA LEU A 60 -2.48 8.73 -1.77
C LEU A 60 -3.32 7.65 -2.47
N GLY A 61 -4.04 8.01 -3.53
CA GLY A 61 -4.81 7.07 -4.34
C GLY A 61 -3.93 5.97 -4.95
N GLU A 62 -2.77 6.30 -5.49
CA GLU A 62 -1.83 5.31 -6.02
C GLU A 62 -1.19 4.45 -4.93
N ALA A 63 -0.89 5.01 -3.75
CA ALA A 63 -0.40 4.24 -2.60
C ALA A 63 -1.44 3.19 -2.15
N MET A 64 -2.70 3.60 -1.99
CA MET A 64 -3.82 2.71 -1.64
C MET A 64 -4.03 1.61 -2.68
N LYS A 65 -3.98 1.97 -3.96
CA LYS A 65 -4.10 1.01 -5.06
C LYS A 65 -2.96 -0.01 -5.05
N ARG A 66 -1.71 0.45 -4.85
CA ARG A 66 -0.55 -0.45 -4.77
C ARG A 66 -0.66 -1.38 -3.56
N LYS A 67 -1.10 -0.87 -2.40
CA LYS A 67 -1.32 -1.70 -1.20
C LYS A 67 -2.38 -2.77 -1.42
N ALA A 68 -3.50 -2.42 -2.06
CA ALA A 68 -4.53 -3.38 -2.42
C ALA A 68 -3.97 -4.48 -3.34
N GLN A 69 -3.16 -4.12 -4.33
CA GLN A 69 -2.50 -5.09 -5.21
C GLN A 69 -1.57 -6.04 -4.43
N VAL A 70 -0.73 -5.52 -3.53
CA VAL A 70 0.16 -6.36 -2.70
C VAL A 70 -0.65 -7.28 -1.78
N TYR A 71 -1.81 -6.84 -1.28
CA TYR A 71 -2.71 -7.67 -0.49
C TYR A 71 -3.31 -8.82 -1.32
N ASP A 72 -3.71 -8.54 -2.57
CA ASP A 72 -4.19 -9.56 -3.49
C ASP A 72 -3.09 -10.57 -3.84
N ASP A 73 -1.86 -10.10 -4.08
CA ASP A 73 -0.70 -10.96 -4.32
C ASP A 73 -0.43 -11.88 -3.12
N LEU A 74 -0.51 -11.34 -1.88
CA LEU A 74 -0.35 -12.12 -0.65
C LEU A 74 -1.41 -13.22 -0.52
N ASN A 75 -2.67 -12.90 -0.82
CA ASN A 75 -3.76 -13.88 -0.82
C ASN A 75 -3.53 -14.95 -1.90
N GLN A 76 -3.07 -14.56 -3.08
CA GLN A 76 -2.77 -15.47 -4.17
C GLN A 76 -1.66 -16.47 -3.76
N VAL A 77 -0.55 -15.98 -3.21
CA VAL A 77 0.56 -16.84 -2.72
C VAL A 77 0.07 -17.81 -1.65
N THR A 78 -0.70 -17.32 -0.69
CA THR A 78 -1.27 -18.15 0.39
C THR A 78 -2.18 -19.25 -0.17
N ASN A 79 -3.03 -18.91 -1.14
CA ASN A 79 -3.93 -19.87 -1.78
C ASN A 79 -3.16 -20.89 -2.64
N GLN A 80 -2.13 -20.46 -3.36
CA GLN A 80 -1.28 -21.36 -4.15
C GLN A 80 -0.53 -22.34 -3.25
N LEU A 81 0.03 -21.88 -2.13
CA LEU A 81 0.66 -22.75 -1.14
C LEU A 81 -0.34 -23.81 -0.63
N SER A 82 -1.55 -23.40 -0.27
CA SER A 82 -2.62 -24.32 0.15
C SER A 82 -2.92 -25.40 -0.89
N ILE A 83 -3.02 -25.02 -2.16
CA ILE A 83 -3.26 -25.96 -3.28
C ILE A 83 -2.09 -26.93 -3.44
N ILE A 84 -0.85 -26.45 -3.38
CA ILE A 84 0.35 -27.28 -3.54
C ILE A 84 0.46 -28.28 -2.38
N LEU A 85 0.31 -27.83 -1.14
CA LEU A 85 0.34 -28.70 0.04
C LEU A 85 -0.76 -29.76 -0.01
N LYS A 86 -1.96 -29.40 -0.47
CA LYS A 86 -3.04 -30.37 -0.71
C LYS A 86 -2.68 -31.38 -1.82
N GLY A 87 -1.96 -30.95 -2.85
CA GLY A 87 -1.42 -31.83 -3.90
C GLY A 87 -0.43 -32.87 -3.38
N TYR A 88 0.32 -32.52 -2.33
CA TYR A 88 1.18 -33.45 -1.59
C TYR A 88 0.44 -34.30 -0.54
N GLY A 89 -0.89 -34.18 -0.46
CA GLY A 89 -1.72 -34.94 0.47
C GLY A 89 -1.90 -34.28 1.84
N ILE A 90 -1.37 -33.07 2.05
CA ILE A 90 -1.47 -32.35 3.33
C ILE A 90 -2.82 -31.65 3.45
N SER A 91 -3.64 -32.07 4.40
CA SER A 91 -4.91 -31.40 4.70
C SER A 91 -4.75 -30.30 5.76
N LEU A 92 -5.12 -29.06 5.39
CA LEU A 92 -5.12 -27.88 6.26
C LEU A 92 -6.48 -27.62 6.95
N GLU A 93 -7.52 -28.38 6.59
CA GLU A 93 -8.90 -28.17 7.07
C GLU A 93 -9.01 -28.33 8.59
N ARG A 94 -8.21 -29.23 9.18
CA ARG A 94 -8.21 -29.46 10.63
C ARG A 94 -7.47 -28.39 11.43
N GLN A 95 -6.62 -27.58 10.79
CA GLN A 95 -5.75 -26.64 11.48
C GLN A 95 -6.26 -25.19 11.47
N GLY A 96 -7.33 -24.88 10.74
CA GLY A 96 -7.85 -23.51 10.58
C GLY A 96 -7.75 -22.96 9.16
N GLY A 97 -7.41 -23.80 8.17
CA GLY A 97 -7.39 -23.43 6.76
C GLY A 97 -6.23 -22.49 6.40
N ASN A 98 -6.46 -21.62 5.41
CA ASN A 98 -5.41 -20.79 4.81
C ASN A 98 -4.82 -19.74 5.77
N GLN A 99 -5.51 -19.40 6.86
CA GLN A 99 -5.01 -18.43 7.85
C GLN A 99 -3.78 -18.95 8.60
N VAL A 100 -3.66 -20.27 8.73
CA VAL A 100 -2.56 -20.92 9.46
C VAL A 100 -1.27 -20.89 8.64
N LEU A 101 -1.37 -20.81 7.31
CA LEU A 101 -0.21 -20.82 6.42
C LEU A 101 0.71 -19.61 6.60
N GLN A 102 0.17 -18.48 7.08
CA GLN A 102 0.97 -17.28 7.34
C GLN A 102 1.88 -17.43 8.57
N SER A 103 1.57 -18.37 9.47
CA SER A 103 2.31 -18.62 10.72
C SER A 103 2.83 -20.06 10.85
N LEU A 104 2.61 -20.89 9.82
CA LEU A 104 3.01 -22.29 9.82
C LEU A 104 4.52 -22.39 9.73
N GLY A 105 5.20 -22.75 10.82
CA GLY A 105 6.65 -23.00 10.82
C GLY A 105 7.03 -24.38 10.25
N GLU A 106 8.32 -24.55 9.92
CA GLU A 106 8.87 -25.80 9.38
C GLU A 106 8.64 -26.99 10.33
N GLU A 107 8.86 -26.81 11.64
CA GLU A 107 8.65 -27.86 12.66
C GLU A 107 7.21 -28.39 12.64
N ARG A 108 6.25 -27.47 12.52
CA ARG A 108 4.83 -27.82 12.49
C ARG A 108 4.43 -28.50 11.19
N LEU A 109 5.06 -28.13 10.07
CA LEU A 109 4.87 -28.87 8.82
C LEU A 109 5.41 -30.30 8.92
N VAL A 110 6.56 -30.50 9.58
CA VAL A 110 7.11 -31.84 9.82
C VAL A 110 6.16 -32.70 10.67
N GLU A 111 5.62 -32.14 11.75
CA GLU A 111 4.58 -32.81 12.55
C GLU A 111 3.37 -33.22 11.71
N MET A 112 2.91 -32.33 10.82
CA MET A 112 1.79 -32.63 9.92
C MET A 112 2.11 -33.74 8.90
N LEU A 113 3.34 -33.77 8.37
CA LEU A 113 3.80 -34.82 7.47
C LEU A 113 3.83 -36.18 8.19
N ASP A 114 4.24 -36.20 9.46
CA ASP A 114 4.28 -37.40 10.29
C ASP A 114 2.88 -37.90 10.65
N GLU A 115 1.98 -37.01 11.07
CA GLU A 115 0.57 -37.33 11.36
C GLU A 115 -0.17 -37.91 10.14
N GLN A 116 0.18 -37.44 8.95
CA GLN A 116 -0.44 -37.85 7.69
C GLN A 116 0.27 -39.01 7.01
N ASN A 117 1.25 -39.63 7.69
CA ASN A 117 2.03 -40.77 7.21
C ASN A 117 2.69 -40.54 5.85
N ILE A 118 3.16 -39.31 5.59
CA ILE A 118 3.91 -38.99 4.37
C ILE A 118 5.38 -39.36 4.61
N VAL A 119 5.75 -40.56 4.18
CA VAL A 119 7.09 -41.17 4.43
C VAL A 119 8.08 -40.92 3.30
N GLU A 120 7.59 -40.57 2.10
CA GLU A 120 8.42 -40.39 0.92
C GLU A 120 9.32 -39.16 1.04
N ASN A 121 10.64 -39.39 1.04
CA ASN A 121 11.63 -38.35 1.32
C ASN A 121 11.62 -37.21 0.29
N GLU A 122 11.38 -37.55 -0.99
CA GLU A 122 11.25 -36.53 -2.06
C GLU A 122 10.06 -35.62 -1.83
N THR A 123 8.90 -36.21 -1.48
CA THR A 123 7.67 -35.46 -1.16
C THR A 123 7.86 -34.56 0.07
N ARG A 124 8.52 -35.06 1.12
CA ARG A 124 8.82 -34.27 2.33
C ARG A 124 9.75 -33.10 2.04
N SER A 125 10.85 -33.36 1.31
CA SER A 125 11.80 -32.31 0.92
C SER A 125 11.15 -31.27 0.02
N GLY A 126 10.29 -31.68 -0.92
CA GLY A 126 9.55 -30.78 -1.80
C GLY A 126 8.58 -29.89 -1.03
N CYS A 127 7.83 -30.44 -0.07
CA CYS A 127 6.92 -29.67 0.78
C CYS A 127 7.64 -28.61 1.60
N LEU A 128 8.77 -28.97 2.22
CA LEU A 128 9.57 -28.05 3.03
C LEU A 128 10.14 -26.91 2.19
N GLN A 129 10.65 -27.22 0.99
CA GLN A 129 11.18 -26.20 0.09
C GLN A 129 10.08 -25.23 -0.37
N VAL A 130 8.93 -25.75 -0.79
CA VAL A 130 7.79 -24.90 -1.20
C VAL A 130 7.30 -24.02 -0.06
N LEU A 131 7.23 -24.55 1.17
CA LEU A 131 6.86 -23.77 2.34
C LEU A 131 7.86 -22.62 2.56
N LYS A 132 9.15 -22.94 2.55
CA LYS A 132 10.21 -21.95 2.76
C LYS A 132 10.18 -20.83 1.73
N ASP A 133 10.10 -21.19 0.45
CA ASP A 133 10.03 -20.20 -0.64
C ASP A 133 8.77 -19.33 -0.53
N SER A 134 7.64 -19.95 -0.16
CA SER A 134 6.38 -19.22 0.04
C SER A 134 6.43 -18.30 1.26
N GLN A 135 7.07 -18.70 2.35
CA GLN A 135 7.25 -17.88 3.55
C GLN A 135 8.16 -16.68 3.30
N GLU A 136 9.24 -16.85 2.53
CA GLU A 136 10.11 -15.75 2.13
C GLU A 136 9.33 -14.70 1.32
N LEU A 137 8.49 -15.16 0.39
CA LEU A 137 7.62 -14.30 -0.40
C LEU A 137 6.56 -13.61 0.47
N ILE A 138 5.90 -14.34 1.37
CA ILE A 138 4.92 -13.79 2.33
C ILE A 138 5.57 -12.72 3.21
N THR A 139 6.76 -12.99 3.74
CA THR A 139 7.53 -12.04 4.55
C THR A 139 7.82 -10.76 3.77
N THR A 140 8.27 -10.91 2.52
CA THR A 140 8.56 -9.78 1.63
C THR A 140 7.30 -8.95 1.33
N LEU A 141 6.18 -9.59 1.02
CA LEU A 141 4.90 -8.93 0.77
C LEU A 141 4.38 -8.20 2.02
N ASN A 142 4.52 -8.80 3.20
CA ASN A 142 4.14 -8.16 4.47
C ASN A 142 5.00 -6.93 4.77
N ALA A 143 6.31 -6.98 4.52
CA ALA A 143 7.18 -5.81 4.67
C ALA A 143 6.75 -4.68 3.73
N LYS A 144 6.40 -5.00 2.46
CA LYS A 144 5.86 -4.04 1.50
C LYS A 144 4.52 -3.44 1.94
N LEU A 145 3.61 -4.25 2.52
CA LEU A 145 2.35 -3.78 3.08
C LEU A 145 2.55 -2.80 4.25
N GLN A 146 3.50 -3.09 5.14
CA GLN A 146 3.85 -2.19 6.23
C GLN A 146 4.40 -0.87 5.71
N LEU A 147 5.32 -0.91 4.75
CA LEU A 147 5.90 0.29 4.14
C LEU A 147 4.82 1.16 3.49
N LEU A 148 3.96 0.56 2.68
CA LEU A 148 2.84 1.28 2.05
C LEU A 148 1.85 1.82 3.07
N GLY A 149 1.60 1.09 4.16
CA GLY A 149 0.79 1.58 5.28
C GLY A 149 1.39 2.82 5.95
N ASN A 150 2.71 2.85 6.17
CA ASN A 150 3.39 4.01 6.72
C ASN A 150 3.30 5.23 5.77
N ILE A 151 3.47 4.99 4.47
CA ILE A 151 3.32 6.02 3.43
C ILE A 151 1.89 6.58 3.42
N GLU A 152 0.86 5.72 3.48
CA GLU A 152 -0.54 6.16 3.53
C GLU A 152 -0.82 7.08 4.72
N ILE A 153 -0.37 6.69 5.92
CA ILE A 153 -0.55 7.48 7.14
C ILE A 153 0.14 8.84 6.98
N TYR A 154 1.38 8.85 6.52
CA TYR A 154 2.13 10.08 6.29
C TYR A 154 1.43 11.04 5.31
N LEU A 155 0.89 10.52 4.21
CA LEU A 155 0.15 11.31 3.23
C LEU A 155 -1.17 11.84 3.80
N GLN A 156 -1.88 11.05 4.59
CA GLN A 156 -3.11 11.46 5.28
C GLN A 156 -2.85 12.59 6.27
N ASP A 157 -1.77 12.51 7.04
CA ASP A 157 -1.38 13.54 8.00
C ASP A 157 -1.11 14.87 7.30
N TRP A 158 -0.37 14.86 6.18
CA TRP A 158 -0.13 16.07 5.40
C TRP A 158 -1.40 16.64 4.77
N LEU A 159 -2.26 15.79 4.22
CA LEU A 159 -3.56 16.23 3.68
C LEU A 159 -4.42 16.90 4.75
N LEU A 160 -4.42 16.36 5.98
CA LEU A 160 -5.12 16.98 7.10
C LEU A 160 -4.50 18.34 7.45
N GLY A 161 -3.17 18.42 7.54
CA GLY A 161 -2.44 19.65 7.81
C GLY A 161 -2.72 20.76 6.79
N LEU A 162 -2.69 20.43 5.50
CA LEU A 162 -2.97 21.39 4.42
C LEU A 162 -4.45 21.80 4.39
N THR A 163 -5.37 20.88 4.68
CA THR A 163 -6.80 21.20 4.80
C THR A 163 -7.04 22.19 5.93
N TYR A 164 -6.37 22.00 7.07
CA TYR A 164 -6.44 22.94 8.19
C TYR A 164 -5.89 24.33 7.83
N GLN A 165 -4.75 24.40 7.14
CA GLN A 165 -4.18 25.66 6.66
C GLN A 165 -5.13 26.39 5.70
N TYR A 166 -5.75 25.65 4.76
CA TYR A 166 -6.72 26.21 3.82
C TYR A 166 -7.92 26.86 4.52
N ILE A 167 -8.50 26.17 5.50
CA ILE A 167 -9.65 26.68 6.26
C ILE A 167 -9.26 27.98 7.00
N ARG A 168 -8.09 27.98 7.66
CA ARG A 168 -7.61 29.16 8.38
C ARG A 168 -7.34 30.37 7.49
N GLN A 169 -6.75 30.15 6.30
CA GLN A 169 -6.55 31.24 5.34
C GLN A 169 -7.89 31.85 4.91
N GLY A 170 -8.92 31.02 4.69
CA GLY A 170 -10.27 31.51 4.38
C GLY A 170 -10.92 32.30 5.52
N GLU A 171 -10.67 31.94 6.78
CA GLU A 171 -11.13 32.68 7.96
C GLU A 171 -10.40 34.03 8.13
N GLU A 172 -9.07 34.05 7.97
CA GLU A 172 -8.25 35.26 8.04
C GLU A 172 -8.62 36.27 6.93
N GLU A 173 -8.87 35.80 5.70
CA GLU A 173 -9.34 36.63 4.59
C GLU A 173 -10.75 37.20 4.83
N ALA A 174 -11.65 36.42 5.43
CA ALA A 174 -13.01 36.87 5.76
C ALA A 174 -13.01 37.94 6.85
N ASP A 175 -12.18 37.79 7.87
CA ASP A 175 -12.02 38.76 8.96
C ASP A 175 -11.40 40.07 8.47
N GLU A 176 -10.42 40.02 7.57
CA GLU A 176 -9.88 41.23 6.91
C GLU A 176 -10.95 41.96 6.07
N HIS A 177 -11.81 41.22 5.37
CA HIS A 177 -12.85 41.80 4.52
C HIS A 177 -13.97 42.46 5.34
N ILE A 178 -14.29 41.92 6.52
CA ILE A 178 -15.22 42.53 7.48
C ILE A 178 -14.62 43.80 8.08
N ASN A 179 -13.34 43.78 8.46
CA ASN A 179 -12.68 44.95 9.06
C ASN A 179 -12.51 46.12 8.06
N LYS A 180 -12.26 45.82 6.78
CA LYS A 180 -12.21 46.83 5.71
C LYS A 180 -13.58 47.43 5.37
N ASN A 181 -14.67 46.66 5.51
CA ASN A 181 -16.03 47.14 5.23
C ASN A 181 -16.74 47.77 6.45
N GLY A 182 -16.22 47.61 7.66
CA GLY A 182 -16.75 48.22 8.89
C GLY A 182 -16.16 49.59 9.27
N LEU A 183 -15.28 50.15 8.42
CA LEU A 183 -14.60 51.45 8.63
C LEU A 183 -15.16 52.59 7.75
N LEU A 184 -16.37 52.43 7.19
CA LEU A 184 -17.15 53.46 6.48
C LEU A 184 -18.45 53.75 7.23
#